data_AF-A0A4R5F627-F1
#
_entry.id   AF-A0A4R5F627-F1
#
_cell.length_a   1.000
_cell.length_b   1.000
_cell.length_c   1.000
_cell.angle_alpha   90.00
_cell.angle_beta   90.00
_cell.angle_gamma   90.00
#
_symmetry.space_group_name_H-M   'P 1'
#
loop_
_entity.id
_entity.type
_entity.pdbx_description
1 polymer ?
#
loop_
_entity_poly.entity_id
_entity_poly.type
_entity_poly.pdbx_seq_one_letter_code
_entity_poly.pdbx_strand_id
1 'polypeptide(L)'
;MPVHLQLILEISGKVIALESQGDPKTNLVQRLDDIVVKYKPDLIICSTRTRGETVHAVDNTANKYGFDTIWTSTYQIAHSQSLVNSIKSEHLLDLIVKLGLI
;
A
#
# COMPACT_ATOMS: atom_id res chain seq x y z
N MET A 1 -10.40 -7.56 16.96
CA MET A 1 -10.79 -6.82 15.74
C MET A 1 -9.52 -6.51 14.96
N PRO A 2 -9.44 -6.77 13.65
CA PRO A 2 -8.29 -6.31 12.87
C PRO A 2 -8.20 -4.79 12.97
N VAL A 3 -7.01 -4.28 13.29
CA VAL A 3 -6.76 -2.84 13.38
C VAL A 3 -6.76 -2.29 11.95
N HIS A 4 -7.59 -1.29 11.69
CA HIS A 4 -7.53 -0.49 10.47
C HIS A 4 -6.52 0.63 10.67
N LEU A 5 -5.51 0.68 9.81
CA LEU A 5 -4.59 1.79 9.66
C LEU A 5 -4.85 2.47 8.31
N GLN A 6 -5.16 3.76 8.36
CA GLN A 6 -5.06 4.70 7.25
C GLN A 6 -4.18 5.86 7.73
N LEU A 7 -3.10 6.15 7.01
CA LEU A 7 -2.18 7.23 7.34
C LEU A 7 -1.86 8.03 6.08
N ILE A 8 -2.00 9.35 6.17
CA ILE A 8 -1.58 10.28 5.13
C ILE A 8 -0.43 11.09 5.71
N LEU A 9 0.69 11.16 4.99
CA LEU A 9 1.87 11.88 5.42
C LEU A 9 2.54 12.59 4.24
N GLU A 10 3.26 13.67 4.54
CA GLU A 10 4.00 14.44 3.55
C GLU A 10 5.49 14.36 3.88
N ILE A 11 6.29 13.90 2.91
CA ILE A 11 7.76 13.81 3.01
C ILE A 11 8.32 14.47 1.75
N SER A 12 9.25 15.43 1.90
CA SER A 12 9.89 16.10 0.75
C SER A 12 8.89 16.73 -0.25
N GLY A 13 7.71 17.17 0.22
CA GLY A 13 6.63 17.69 -0.64
C GLY A 13 5.86 16.62 -1.43
N LYS A 14 6.06 15.34 -1.10
CA LYS A 14 5.34 14.18 -1.67
C LYS A 14 4.31 13.66 -0.69
N VAL A 15 3.08 13.48 -1.16
CA VAL A 15 1.97 12.96 -0.35
C VAL A 15 1.95 11.44 -0.45
N ILE A 16 2.05 10.77 0.69
CA ILE A 16 2.11 9.31 0.80
C ILE A 16 0.90 8.83 1.59
N ALA A 17 0.15 7.89 1.01
CA ALA A 17 -0.97 7.23 1.67
C ALA A 17 -0.62 5.78 2.02
N LEU A 18 -0.84 5.39 3.27
CA LEU A 18 -0.74 4.01 3.72
C LEU A 18 -2.15 3.49 4.01
N GLU A 19 -2.51 2.38 3.39
CA GLU A 19 -3.86 1.81 3.47
C GLU A 19 -3.83 0.30 3.77
N SER A 20 -4.29 -0.07 4.96
CA SER A 20 -4.31 -1.46 5.42
C SER A 20 -5.62 -2.19 5.05
N GLN A 21 -5.81 -3.40 5.59
CA GLN A 21 -7.00 -4.24 5.41
C GLN A 21 -7.27 -4.63 3.96
N GLY A 22 -6.31 -5.35 3.37
CA GLY A 22 -6.40 -5.97 2.06
C GLY A 22 -7.34 -7.17 1.93
N ASP A 23 -8.30 -7.33 2.83
CA ASP A 23 -9.24 -8.46 2.86
C ASP A 23 -10.53 -8.16 2.10
N PRO A 24 -11.18 -9.17 1.47
CA PRO A 24 -12.50 -9.00 0.86
C PRO A 24 -13.52 -8.44 1.84
N LYS A 25 -14.55 -7.75 1.34
CA LYS A 25 -15.63 -7.13 2.16
C LYS A 25 -15.15 -6.06 3.14
N THR A 26 -14.00 -5.44 2.89
CA THR A 26 -13.50 -4.29 3.65
C THR A 26 -13.87 -2.95 2.98
N ASN A 27 -14.46 -2.96 1.78
CA ASN A 27 -14.69 -1.78 0.93
C ASN A 27 -13.40 -1.11 0.44
N LEU A 28 -12.33 -1.89 0.24
CA LEU A 28 -11.02 -1.37 -0.20
C LEU A 28 -11.12 -0.49 -1.45
N VAL A 29 -11.94 -0.85 -2.44
CA VAL A 29 -12.15 -0.05 -3.66
C VAL A 29 -12.55 1.39 -3.32
N GLN A 30 -13.57 1.55 -2.46
CA GLN A 30 -14.09 2.87 -2.10
C GLN A 30 -13.08 3.66 -1.28
N ARG A 31 -12.37 3.02 -0.34
CA ARG A 31 -11.34 3.68 0.46
C ARG A 31 -10.16 4.17 -0.39
N LEU A 32 -9.72 3.37 -1.36
CA LEU A 32 -8.69 3.78 -2.31
C LEU A 32 -9.17 4.95 -3.18
N ASP A 33 -10.41 4.93 -3.65
CA ASP A 33 -11.02 6.04 -4.40
C ASP A 33 -11.03 7.33 -3.57
N ASP A 34 -11.52 7.25 -2.33
CA ASP A 34 -11.60 8.37 -1.39
C ASP A 34 -10.21 8.93 -1.09
N ILE A 35 -9.20 8.06 -0.92
CA ILE A 35 -7.81 8.48 -0.70
C ILE A 35 -7.30 9.29 -1.89
N VAL A 36 -7.48 8.78 -3.11
CA VAL A 36 -6.97 9.43 -4.32
C VAL A 36 -7.65 10.78 -4.56
N VAL A 37 -8.98 10.81 -4.46
CA VAL A 37 -9.78 12.03 -4.70
C VAL A 37 -9.49 13.09 -3.66
N LYS A 38 -9.41 12.71 -2.38
CA LYS A 38 -9.29 13.68 -1.27
C LYS A 38 -7.87 14.18 -1.07
N TYR A 39 -6.88 13.29 -1.14
CA TYR A 39 -5.51 13.63 -0.76
C TYR A 39 -4.54 13.75 -1.94
N LYS A 40 -4.91 13.25 -3.13
CA LYS A 40 -4.09 13.28 -4.35
C LYS A 40 -2.65 12.79 -4.09
N PRO A 41 -2.47 11.57 -3.55
CA PRO A 41 -1.16 11.07 -3.16
C PRO A 41 -0.25 10.86 -4.38
N ASP A 42 1.05 11.10 -4.20
CA ASP A 42 2.10 10.69 -5.14
C ASP A 42 2.40 9.19 -5.03
N LEU A 43 2.21 8.60 -3.83
CA LEU A 43 2.49 7.20 -3.54
C LEU A 43 1.42 6.59 -2.64
N ILE A 44 0.95 5.40 -2.99
CA ILE A 44 0.05 4.60 -2.16
C ILE A 44 0.73 3.28 -1.80
N ILE A 45 0.88 3.01 -0.51
CA ILE A 45 1.30 1.71 0.01
C ILE A 45 0.07 1.02 0.57
N CYS A 46 -0.38 -0.05 -0.07
CA CYS A 46 -1.55 -0.78 0.38
C CYS A 46 -1.32 -2.28 0.53
N SER A 47 -2.13 -2.91 1.38
CA SER A 47 -2.20 -4.37 1.48
C SER A 47 -3.36 -4.91 0.67
N THR A 48 -3.20 -6.07 0.05
CA THR A 48 -4.25 -6.76 -0.70
C THR A 48 -4.06 -8.28 -0.68
N ARG A 49 -5.11 -9.06 -1.00
CA ARG A 49 -4.97 -10.49 -1.27
C ARG A 49 -4.32 -10.68 -2.64
N THR A 50 -3.73 -11.85 -2.86
CA THR A 50 -3.12 -12.19 -4.16
C THR A 50 -4.13 -12.55 -5.25
N ARG A 51 -5.42 -12.63 -4.91
CA ARG A 51 -6.51 -12.95 -5.84
C ARG A 51 -7.84 -12.42 -5.32
N GLY A 52 -8.77 -12.16 -6.25
CA GLY A 52 -10.14 -11.77 -5.95
C GLY A 52 -10.31 -10.27 -5.74
N GLU A 53 -11.36 -9.91 -5.00
CA GLU A 53 -11.89 -8.53 -4.88
C GLU A 53 -10.81 -7.48 -4.61
N THR A 54 -9.90 -7.73 -3.67
CA THR A 54 -8.97 -6.69 -3.23
C THR A 54 -7.81 -6.45 -4.18
N VAL A 55 -7.34 -7.45 -4.95
CA VAL A 55 -6.32 -7.19 -5.98
C VAL A 55 -6.95 -6.43 -7.15
N HIS A 56 -8.18 -6.80 -7.53
CA HIS A 56 -8.93 -6.05 -8.53
C HIS A 56 -9.19 -4.60 -8.10
N ALA A 57 -9.39 -4.35 -6.80
CA ALA A 57 -9.49 -2.99 -6.29
C ALA A 57 -8.23 -2.16 -6.59
N VAL A 58 -7.05 -2.71 -6.28
CA VAL A 58 -5.76 -2.05 -6.53
C VAL A 58 -5.55 -1.82 -8.02
N ASP A 59 -5.74 -2.85 -8.85
CA ASP A 59 -5.56 -2.76 -10.30
C ASP A 59 -6.52 -1.72 -10.92
N ASN A 60 -7.78 -1.71 -10.50
CA ASN A 60 -8.77 -0.75 -10.99
C ASN A 60 -8.43 0.68 -10.58
N THR A 61 -8.00 0.90 -9.32
CA THR A 61 -7.54 2.22 -8.86
C THR A 61 -6.33 2.68 -9.66
N ALA A 62 -5.33 1.82 -9.87
CA ALA A 62 -4.14 2.15 -10.63
C ALA A 62 -4.48 2.53 -12.08
N ASN A 63 -5.30 1.72 -12.76
CA ASN A 63 -5.76 1.99 -14.12
C ASN A 63 -6.61 3.28 -14.22
N LYS A 64 -7.50 3.52 -13.25
CA LYS A 64 -8.39 4.68 -13.25
C LYS A 64 -7.64 5.99 -13.07
N TYR A 65 -6.60 6.01 -12.23
CA TYR A 65 -5.90 7.23 -11.83
C TYR A 65 -4.49 7.35 -12.41
N GLY A 66 -4.05 6.38 -13.22
CA GLY A 66 -2.76 6.42 -13.92
C GLY A 66 -1.56 6.18 -13.00
N PHE A 67 -1.70 5.36 -11.96
CA PHE A 67 -0.57 4.93 -11.13
C PHE A 67 0.15 3.74 -11.76
N ASP A 68 1.48 3.72 -11.60
CA ASP A 68 2.26 2.49 -11.78
C ASP A 68 2.09 1.58 -10.56
N THR A 69 2.00 0.26 -10.81
CA THR A 69 1.85 -0.74 -9.74
C THR A 69 3.14 -1.52 -9.51
N ILE A 70 3.67 -1.44 -8.29
CA ILE A 70 4.75 -2.31 -7.82
C ILE A 70 4.15 -3.39 -6.91
N TRP A 71 4.18 -4.64 -7.37
CA TRP A 71 3.68 -5.78 -6.60
C TRP A 71 4.79 -6.45 -5.80
N THR A 72 4.55 -6.70 -4.50
CA THR A 72 5.51 -7.41 -3.67
C THR A 72 4.86 -8.15 -2.52
N SER A 73 5.47 -9.24 -2.06
CA SER A 73 5.01 -10.05 -0.92
C SER A 73 5.78 -9.72 0.36
N THR A 74 5.15 -9.98 1.50
CA THR A 74 5.83 -10.04 2.80
C THR A 74 6.58 -11.36 2.93
N TYR A 75 7.64 -11.38 3.74
CA TYR A 75 8.28 -12.62 4.13
C TYR A 75 7.40 -13.33 5.17
N GLN A 76 7.15 -14.62 4.98
CA GLN A 76 6.38 -15.44 5.91
C GLN A 76 7.27 -16.59 6.37
N ILE A 77 7.76 -16.51 7.60
CA ILE A 77 8.69 -17.50 8.16
C ILE A 77 8.25 -17.92 9.56
N ALA A 78 8.59 -19.15 9.94
CA ALA A 78 8.15 -19.74 11.21
C ALA A 78 8.79 -19.10 12.46
N HIS A 79 9.98 -18.52 12.32
CA HIS A 79 10.76 -17.94 13.41
C HIS A 79 11.19 -16.53 13.04
N SER A 80 11.32 -15.61 14.01
CA SER A 80 11.83 -14.25 13.75
C SER A 80 10.98 -13.42 12.78
N GLN A 81 9.66 -13.60 12.77
CA GLN A 81 8.74 -12.85 11.90
C GLN A 81 8.90 -11.32 12.05
N SER A 82 9.13 -10.82 13.26
CA SER A 82 9.37 -9.39 13.51
C SER A 82 10.62 -8.87 12.79
N LEU A 83 11.71 -9.66 12.79
CA LEU A 83 12.96 -9.29 12.12
C LEU A 83 12.76 -9.18 10.61
N VAL A 84 12.10 -10.16 9.99
CA VAL A 84 11.86 -10.09 8.53
C VAL A 84 10.84 -9.01 8.15
N ASN A 85 9.91 -8.66 9.03
CA ASN A 85 9.05 -7.50 8.81
C ASN A 85 9.88 -6.21 8.77
N SER A 86 10.81 -6.02 9.71
CA SER A 86 11.73 -4.88 9.70
C SER A 86 12.60 -4.84 8.44
N ILE A 87 13.22 -5.96 8.07
CA ILE A 87 14.02 -6.05 6.82
C ILE A 87 13.17 -5.75 5.59
N LYS A 88 11.92 -6.24 5.54
CA LYS A 88 11.02 -5.94 4.42
C LYS A 88 10.70 -4.44 4.35
N SER A 89 10.45 -3.81 5.48
CA SER A 89 10.25 -2.36 5.55
C SER A 89 11.47 -1.59 5.07
N GLU A 90 12.68 -2.02 5.44
CA GLU A 90 13.94 -1.42 4.93
C GLU A 90 14.07 -1.58 3.40
N HIS A 91 13.77 -2.75 2.85
CA HIS A 91 13.76 -2.97 1.40
C HIS A 91 12.74 -2.09 0.67
N LEU A 92 11.54 -1.91 1.25
CA LEU A 92 10.52 -1.03 0.68
C LEU A 92 11.00 0.42 0.69
N LEU A 93 11.59 0.88 1.80
CA LEU A 93 12.11 2.24 1.90
C LEU A 93 13.24 2.50 0.90
N ASP A 94 14.21 1.56 0.80
CA ASP A 94 15.31 1.65 -0.16
C ASP A 94 14.81 1.72 -1.61
N LEU A 95 13.79 0.92 -1.96
CA LEU A 95 13.15 0.98 -3.27
C LEU A 95 12.52 2.35 -3.55
N ILE A 96 11.73 2.87 -2.59
CA ILE A 96 11.04 4.17 -2.73
C ILE A 96 12.07 5.30 -2.93
N VAL A 97 13.16 5.30 -2.15
CA VAL A 97 14.24 6.29 -2.25
C VAL A 97 14.97 6.17 -3.59
N LYS A 98 15.34 4.96 -4.02
CA LYS A 98 16.06 4.74 -5.30
C LYS A 98 15.24 5.13 -6.52
N LEU A 99 13.92 5.04 -6.44
CA LEU A 99 13.01 5.50 -7.48
C LEU A 99 12.74 7.02 -7.43
N GLY A 100 13.27 7.73 -6.42
CA GLY A 100 13.04 9.17 -6.26
C GLY A 100 11.60 9.52 -5.92
N LEU A 101 10.88 8.60 -5.25
CA LEU A 101 9.48 8.79 -4.87
C LEU A 101 9.31 9.57 -3.56
N ILE A 102 10.39 9.71 -2.77
CA ILE A 102 10.49 10.54 -1.54
C ILE A 102 11.87 11.17 -1.39
#